data_AF-A0A2V7N6S1-F1
#
_entry.id   AF-A0A2V7N6S1-F1
#
_cell.length_a   1.000
_cell.length_b   1.000
_cell.length_c   1.000
_cell.angle_alpha   90.00
_cell.angle_beta   90.00
_cell.angle_gamma   90.00
#
_symmetry.space_group_name_H-M   'P 1'
#
loop_
_entity.id
_entity.type
_entity.pdbx_description
1 polymer ?
#
loop_
_entity_poly.entity_id
_entity_poly.type
_entity_poly.pdbx_seq_one_letter_code
_entity_poly.pdbx_strand_id
1 'polypeptide(L)'
;MAAPGKDLTITGQVIDINCYTTMGASGEGHKMCAQACAKAGVALAILGSDGTIYMPVSSKPADPQNSRLVDFTEAKVKVTGVHRMEKGLHTIEIKTISAAS
;
A
#
# COMPACT_ATOMS: atom_id res chain seq x y z
N MET A 1 2.40 14.69 -19.09
CA MET A 1 2.13 13.24 -19.20
C MET A 1 2.70 12.58 -17.95
N ALA A 2 2.07 11.53 -17.42
CA ALA A 2 2.59 10.85 -16.24
C ALA A 2 4.01 10.34 -16.49
N ALA A 3 4.88 10.37 -15.46
CA ALA A 3 6.22 9.85 -15.58
C ALA A 3 6.21 8.37 -16.04
N PRO A 4 7.12 7.95 -16.94
CA PRO A 4 7.20 6.56 -17.36
C PRO A 4 7.47 5.68 -16.12
N GLY A 5 6.68 4.62 -15.98
CA GLY A 5 6.79 3.70 -14.86
C GLY A 5 7.95 2.73 -15.00
N LYS A 6 8.44 2.21 -13.86
CA LYS A 6 9.50 1.21 -13.79
C LYS A 6 9.02 0.00 -13.01
N ASP A 7 9.36 -1.20 -13.47
CA ASP A 7 9.08 -2.40 -12.71
C ASP A 7 9.88 -2.40 -11.40
N LEU A 8 9.19 -2.66 -10.29
CA LEU A 8 9.76 -2.65 -8.95
C LEU A 8 9.21 -3.83 -8.15
N THR A 9 10.06 -4.40 -7.30
CA THR A 9 9.68 -5.34 -6.24
C THR A 9 9.90 -4.68 -4.90
N ILE A 10 8.87 -4.68 -4.05
CA ILE A 10 8.86 -4.08 -2.72
C ILE A 10 8.67 -5.19 -1.70
N THR A 11 9.51 -5.22 -0.67
CA THR A 11 9.21 -5.93 0.57
C THR A 11 8.83 -4.89 1.61
N GLY A 12 7.73 -5.11 2.33
CA GLY A 12 7.18 -4.11 3.23
C GLY A 12 6.00 -4.63 4.05
N GLN A 13 5.25 -3.70 4.64
CA GLN A 13 4.05 -3.95 5.41
C GLN A 13 2.88 -3.18 4.81
N VAL A 14 1.69 -3.79 4.77
CA VAL A 14 0.46 -3.05 4.46
C VAL A 14 0.04 -2.25 5.69
N ILE A 15 -0.15 -0.95 5.53
CA ILE A 15 -0.52 -0.03 6.61
C ILE A 15 -1.82 0.70 6.30
N ASP A 16 -2.57 1.04 7.35
CA ASP A 16 -3.57 2.11 7.29
C ASP A 16 -2.86 3.46 7.23
N ILE A 17 -3.05 4.22 6.14
CA ILE A 17 -2.31 5.47 5.95
C ILE A 17 -2.67 6.53 7.00
N ASN A 18 -3.92 6.57 7.44
CA ASN A 18 -4.39 7.59 8.38
C ASN A 18 -3.80 7.33 9.76
N CYS A 19 -3.95 6.12 10.28
CA CYS A 19 -3.48 5.77 11.61
C CYS A 19 -1.95 5.75 11.70
N TYR A 20 -1.28 5.26 10.65
CA TYR A 20 0.19 5.26 10.62
C TYR A 20 0.76 6.68 10.65
N THR A 21 0.23 7.60 9.84
CA THR A 21 0.81 8.96 9.70
C THR A 21 0.42 9.91 10.84
N THR A 22 -0.74 9.71 11.47
CA THR A 22 -1.24 10.62 12.52
C THR A 22 -0.93 10.13 13.93
N MET A 23 -0.78 8.82 14.12
CA MET A 23 -0.61 8.20 15.45
C MET A 23 0.61 7.26 15.53
N GLY A 24 1.27 6.95 14.41
CA GLY A 24 2.33 5.94 14.37
C GLY A 24 1.82 4.50 14.58
N ALA A 25 0.50 4.28 14.52
CA ALA A 25 -0.09 2.97 14.78
C ALA A 25 0.17 2.01 13.61
N SER A 26 0.65 0.80 13.92
CA SER A 26 0.90 -0.26 12.94
C SER A 26 1.10 -1.61 13.62
N GLY A 27 1.12 -2.68 12.82
CA GLY A 27 1.41 -4.04 13.25
C GLY A 27 0.19 -4.80 13.76
N GLU A 28 0.43 -6.01 14.25
CA GLU A 28 -0.63 -6.99 14.53
C GLU A 28 -1.69 -6.49 15.54
N GLY A 29 -1.27 -5.73 16.55
CA GLY A 29 -2.20 -5.10 17.51
C GLY A 29 -3.14 -4.05 16.89
N HIS A 30 -2.78 -3.48 15.73
CA HIS A 30 -3.57 -2.49 15.02
C HIS A 30 -4.49 -3.10 13.94
N LYS A 31 -4.30 -4.39 13.60
CA LYS A 31 -4.91 -5.04 12.43
C LYS A 31 -6.44 -4.92 12.36
N MET A 32 -7.15 -5.21 13.45
CA MET A 32 -8.63 -5.17 13.45
C MET A 32 -9.15 -3.74 13.25
N CYS A 33 -8.48 -2.75 13.83
CA CYS A 33 -8.84 -1.34 13.67
C CYS A 33 -8.59 -0.89 12.22
N ALA A 34 -7.40 -1.17 11.69
CA ALA A 34 -7.05 -0.89 10.29
C ALA A 34 -8.01 -1.54 9.29
N GLN A 35 -8.44 -2.78 9.53
CA GLN A 35 -9.42 -3.45 8.65
C GLN A 35 -10.79 -2.77 8.68
N ALA A 36 -11.23 -2.27 9.83
CA ALA A 36 -12.47 -1.51 9.93
C ALA A 36 -12.37 -0.17 9.18
N CYS A 37 -11.26 0.54 9.32
CA CYS A 37 -10.97 1.78 8.59
C CYS A 37 -10.90 1.54 7.07
N ALA A 38 -10.26 0.47 6.62
CA ALA A 38 -10.19 0.10 5.21
C ALA A 38 -11.57 -0.18 4.60
N LYS A 39 -12.47 -0.84 5.36
CA LYS A 39 -13.87 -1.08 4.96
C LYS A 39 -14.69 0.21 4.90
N ALA A 40 -14.36 1.20 5.73
CA ALA A 40 -14.95 2.54 5.69
C ALA A 40 -14.37 3.43 4.56
N GLY A 41 -13.38 2.94 3.80
CA GLY A 41 -12.80 3.63 2.65
C GLY A 41 -11.48 4.34 2.91
N VAL A 42 -10.89 4.20 4.10
CA VAL A 42 -9.53 4.72 4.36
C VAL A 42 -8.52 3.95 3.51
N ALA A 43 -7.64 4.67 2.83
CA ALA A 43 -6.67 4.05 1.93
C ALA A 43 -5.63 3.21 2.70
N LEU A 44 -5.35 2.02 2.18
CA LEU A 44 -4.21 1.19 2.57
C LEU A 44 -3.02 1.49 1.66
N ALA A 45 -1.82 1.45 2.23
CA ALA A 45 -0.57 1.65 1.51
C ALA A 45 0.45 0.56 1.84
N ILE A 46 1.56 0.52 1.10
CA ILE A 46 2.71 -0.35 1.44
C ILE A 46 3.81 0.53 2.01
N LEU A 47 4.17 0.30 3.27
CA LEU A 47 5.38 0.80 3.87
C LEU A 47 6.53 -0.13 3.49
N GLY A 48 7.39 0.30 2.58
CA GLY A 48 8.58 -0.44 2.18
C GLY A 48 9.57 -0.57 3.35
N SER A 49 10.41 -1.60 3.30
CA SER A 49 11.48 -1.78 4.30
C SER A 49 12.53 -0.67 4.28
N ASP A 50 12.55 0.15 3.24
CA ASP A 50 13.34 1.38 3.09
C ASP A 50 12.70 2.60 3.77
N GLY A 51 11.50 2.46 4.35
CA GLY A 51 10.73 3.53 4.97
C GLY A 51 9.88 4.34 3.99
N THR A 52 9.91 4.01 2.69
CA THR A 52 9.10 4.69 1.68
C THR A 52 7.65 4.20 1.74
N ILE A 53 6.69 5.12 1.70
CA ILE A 53 5.26 4.78 1.55
C ILE A 53 4.90 4.75 0.07
N TYR A 54 4.44 3.60 -0.41
CA TYR A 54 3.97 3.40 -1.78
C TYR A 54 2.44 3.35 -1.81
N MET A 55 1.82 4.29 -2.50
CA MET A 55 0.37 4.35 -2.68
C MET A 55 -0.08 3.43 -3.84
N PRO A 56 -0.93 2.42 -3.59
CA PRO A 56 -1.49 1.59 -4.64
C PRO A 56 -2.38 2.40 -5.59
N VAL A 57 -2.17 2.27 -6.90
CA VAL A 57 -2.96 2.93 -7.94
C VAL A 57 -3.33 1.95 -9.05
N SER A 58 -4.30 2.33 -9.88
CA SER A 58 -4.67 1.60 -11.09
C SER A 58 -4.43 2.46 -12.33
N SER A 59 -4.07 1.81 -13.44
CA SER A 59 -4.13 2.41 -14.77
C SER A 59 -5.57 2.50 -15.32
N LYS A 60 -6.54 1.86 -14.65
CA LYS A 60 -7.95 1.86 -15.03
C LYS A 60 -8.74 2.90 -14.23
N PRO A 61 -9.60 3.70 -14.88
CA PRO A 61 -10.53 4.58 -14.18
C PRO A 61 -11.46 3.80 -13.26
N ALA A 62 -11.82 4.39 -12.11
CA ALA A 62 -12.76 3.85 -11.13
C ALA A 62 -12.40 2.44 -10.59
N ASP A 63 -11.10 2.12 -10.48
CA ASP A 63 -10.60 0.85 -9.96
C ASP A 63 -9.86 1.05 -8.62
N PRO A 64 -10.57 1.10 -7.48
CA PRO A 64 -9.98 1.31 -6.17
C PRO A 64 -9.15 0.10 -5.73
N GLN A 65 -7.96 0.34 -5.19
CA GLN A 65 -6.99 -0.74 -4.92
C GLN A 65 -7.07 -1.32 -3.50
N ASN A 66 -7.87 -0.75 -2.59
CA ASN A 66 -7.98 -1.20 -1.19
C ASN A 66 -8.33 -2.68 -1.05
N SER A 67 -9.22 -3.19 -1.89
CA SER A 67 -9.67 -4.60 -1.88
C SER A 67 -8.51 -5.58 -2.09
N ARG A 68 -7.44 -5.17 -2.77
CA ARG A 68 -6.26 -6.01 -2.99
C ARG A 68 -5.34 -6.09 -1.78
N LEU A 69 -5.48 -5.16 -0.83
CA LEU A 69 -4.63 -5.04 0.35
C LEU A 69 -5.34 -5.48 1.64
N VAL A 70 -6.67 -5.49 1.68
CA VAL A 70 -7.44 -5.69 2.92
C VAL A 70 -7.12 -7.01 3.64
N ASP A 71 -6.88 -8.09 2.89
CA ASP A 71 -6.53 -9.41 3.47
C ASP A 71 -5.11 -9.43 4.04
N PHE A 72 -4.27 -8.49 3.60
CA PHE A 72 -2.89 -8.32 4.04
C PHE A 72 -2.72 -7.19 5.06
N THR A 73 -3.81 -6.57 5.54
CA THR A 73 -3.77 -5.44 6.48
C THR A 73 -2.85 -5.72 7.68
N GLU A 74 -1.91 -4.82 7.93
CA GLU A 74 -0.85 -4.90 8.96
C GLU A 74 0.10 -6.11 8.85
N ALA A 75 0.02 -6.88 7.77
CA ALA A 75 0.91 -8.01 7.50
C ALA A 75 2.08 -7.58 6.62
N LYS A 76 3.18 -8.34 6.73
CA LYS A 76 4.31 -8.23 5.81
C LYS A 76 3.95 -8.82 4.46
N VAL A 77 4.37 -8.13 3.40
CA VAL A 77 4.09 -8.50 2.02
C VAL A 77 5.30 -8.34 1.13
N LYS A 78 5.30 -9.12 0.05
CA LYS A 78 6.11 -8.90 -1.15
C LYS A 78 5.18 -8.45 -2.27
N VAL A 79 5.46 -7.29 -2.84
CA VAL A 79 4.68 -6.66 -3.90
C VAL A 79 5.53 -6.51 -5.14
N THR A 80 5.00 -6.87 -6.30
CA THR A 80 5.58 -6.50 -7.59
C THR A 80 4.63 -5.56 -8.31
N GLY A 81 5.16 -4.62 -9.10
CA GLY A 81 4.32 -3.68 -9.82
C GLY A 81 5.10 -2.65 -10.62
N VAL A 82 4.36 -1.70 -11.19
CA VAL A 82 4.94 -0.56 -11.91
C VAL A 82 4.98 0.64 -10.96
N HIS A 83 6.18 1.00 -10.52
CA HIS A 83 6.44 2.16 -9.68
C HIS A 83 6.50 3.45 -10.52
N ARG A 84 5.93 4.53 -9.98
CA ARG A 84 6.09 5.88 -10.52
C ARG A 84 6.32 6.85 -9.37
N MET A 85 7.21 7.82 -9.60
CA MET A 85 7.43 8.96 -8.72
C MET A 85 6.81 10.19 -9.36
N GLU A 86 5.72 10.70 -8.79
CA GLU A 86 5.00 11.86 -9.30
C GLU A 86 5.03 12.95 -8.22
N LYS A 87 5.83 14.00 -8.44
CA LYS A 87 5.89 15.20 -7.57
C LYS A 87 6.04 14.89 -6.06
N GLY A 88 6.86 13.89 -5.71
CA GLY A 88 7.08 13.50 -4.31
C GLY A 88 6.26 12.28 -3.85
N LEU A 89 5.27 11.85 -4.63
CA LEU A 89 4.44 10.69 -4.30
C LEU A 89 4.95 9.43 -5.00
N HIS A 90 5.30 8.42 -4.21
CA HIS A 90 5.57 7.08 -4.71
C HIS A 90 4.24 6.35 -4.91
N THR A 91 3.97 5.98 -6.15
CA THR A 91 2.79 5.17 -6.51
C THR A 91 3.22 3.81 -7.04
N ILE A 92 2.41 2.79 -6.80
CA ILE A 92 2.66 1.43 -7.27
C ILE A 92 1.39 0.86 -7.91
N GLU A 93 1.47 0.57 -9.20
CA GLU A 93 0.45 -0.20 -9.88
C GLU A 93 0.75 -1.69 -9.66
N ILE A 94 0.04 -2.29 -8.70
CA ILE A 94 0.35 -3.64 -8.22
C ILE A 94 0.07 -4.67 -9.31
N LYS A 95 1.07 -5.50 -9.64
CA LYS A 95 0.93 -6.71 -10.43
C LYS A 95 0.62 -7.90 -9.52
N THR A 96 1.44 -8.13 -8.51
CA THR A 96 1.24 -9.20 -7.52
C THR A 96 1.44 -8.69 -6.10
N ILE A 97 0.73 -9.29 -5.16
CA ILE A 97 0.91 -9.13 -3.71
C ILE A 97 0.79 -10.50 -3.07
N SER A 98 1.73 -10.83 -2.17
CA SER A 98 1.72 -12.08 -1.41
C SER A 98 2.26 -11.82 -0.01
N ALA A 99 1.87 -12.66 0.95
CA ALA A 99 2.47 -12.64 2.28
C ALA A 99 4.00 -12.84 2.18
N ALA A 100 4.74 -12.13 3.02
CA ALA A 100 6.17 -12.31 3.22
C ALA A 100 6.43 -12.75 4.67
N SER A 101 7.45 -13.59 4.87
CA SER A 101 7.92 -14.03 6.18
C SER A 101 8.78 -12.94 6.85
#